data_AF-A0A9P7JZH7-F1
#
_entry.id   AF-A0A9P7JZH7-F1
#
_cell.length_a   1.000
_cell.length_b   1.000
_cell.length_c   1.000
_cell.angle_alpha   90.00
_cell.angle_beta   90.00
_cell.angle_gamma   90.00
#
_symmetry.space_group_name_H-M   'P 1'
#
loop_
_entity.id
_entity.type
_entity.pdbx_description
1 polymer ?
#
loop_
_entity_poly.entity_id
_entity_poly.type
_entity_poly.pdbx_seq_one_letter_code
_entity_poly.pdbx_strand_id
1 'polypeptide(L)'
;MKLVLTGVTGAAGIQIFRQAVLDAAITKITVLSRRALPSWMDIPENDKTEVIVLKDFLDYPSDLPARLAGHDACIWALGKSSVGLSDEEYTRITYDYTMHFVDSLQEAGTKDETGEPFRFVFVSGEGADPSGKSNVKFARIKGMTEKALFDLSPSSNINASVMRPGYFFPSKASDRENIRSQTARSMDCLMTPIMKTILPSMYTPIEDLGLFAVEAAKGRWSDEKLFPNSRMRELIKASRTLENQQ
;
A
#
# COMPACT_ATOMS: atom_id res chain seq x y z
N MET A 1 -2.01 5.59 16.80
CA MET A 1 -1.69 4.26 16.25
C MET A 1 -0.25 4.22 15.75
N LYS A 2 0.38 3.05 15.83
CA LYS A 2 1.68 2.69 15.27
C LYS A 2 1.47 1.99 13.94
N LEU A 3 2.16 2.44 12.90
CA LEU A 3 1.99 2.00 11.52
C LEU A 3 3.27 1.34 11.00
N VAL A 4 3.17 0.17 10.38
CA VAL A 4 4.20 -0.37 9.49
C VAL A 4 3.92 0.11 8.07
N LEU A 5 4.95 0.56 7.35
CA LEU A 5 4.80 1.02 5.97
C LEU A 5 5.91 0.44 5.08
N THR A 6 5.52 -0.12 3.94
CA THR A 6 6.47 -0.64 2.94
C THR A 6 6.38 0.13 1.63
N GLY A 7 7.40 0.02 0.78
CA GLY A 7 7.36 0.59 -0.58
C GLY A 7 7.40 2.12 -0.66
N VAL A 8 7.90 2.80 0.37
CA VAL A 8 7.91 4.28 0.45
C VAL A 8 8.70 4.99 -0.66
N THR A 9 9.61 4.29 -1.34
CA THR A 9 10.36 4.85 -2.48
C THR A 9 9.57 4.78 -3.80
N GLY A 10 8.38 4.16 -3.80
CA GLY A 10 7.51 4.04 -4.96
C GLY A 10 6.48 5.17 -5.04
N ALA A 11 5.79 5.28 -6.19
CA ALA A 11 4.84 6.38 -6.45
C ALA A 11 3.68 6.43 -5.45
N ALA A 12 3.08 5.29 -5.11
CA ALA A 12 2.04 5.23 -4.07
C ALA A 12 2.64 5.43 -2.68
N GLY A 13 3.69 4.67 -2.35
CA GLY A 13 4.29 4.66 -1.02
C GLY A 13 4.80 6.00 -0.54
N ILE A 14 5.41 6.82 -1.41
CA ILE A 14 5.90 8.16 -1.00
C ILE A 14 4.76 9.08 -0.59
N GLN A 15 3.63 9.02 -1.30
CA GLN A 15 2.49 9.86 -0.97
C GLN A 15 1.76 9.35 0.27
N ILE A 16 1.63 8.04 0.44
CA ILE A 16 1.14 7.43 1.67
C ILE A 16 2.02 7.84 2.85
N PHE A 17 3.34 7.81 2.69
CA PHE A 17 4.28 8.18 3.75
C PHE A 17 4.12 9.65 4.16
N ARG A 18 3.99 10.57 3.21
CA ARG A 18 3.71 11.99 3.51
C ARG A 18 2.41 12.18 4.29
N GLN A 19 1.34 11.49 3.89
CA GLN A 19 0.06 11.56 4.60
C GLN A 19 0.19 11.00 6.02
N ALA A 20 0.87 9.85 6.19
CA ALA A 20 1.09 9.24 7.49
C ALA A 20 1.93 10.13 8.43
N VAL A 21 2.94 10.83 7.91
CA VAL A 21 3.75 11.78 8.67
C VAL A 21 2.93 12.97 9.16
N LEU A 22 2.02 13.48 8.33
CA LEU A 22 1.18 14.63 8.68
C LEU A 22 -0.01 14.27 9.58
N ASP A 23 -0.42 13.00 9.62
CA ASP A 23 -1.55 12.55 10.43
C ASP A 23 -1.20 12.47 11.92
N ALA A 24 -1.84 13.29 12.75
CA ALA A 24 -1.61 13.36 14.19
C ALA A 24 -2.05 12.10 14.95
N ALA A 25 -2.97 11.30 14.40
CA ALA A 25 -3.37 10.03 15.00
C ALA A 25 -2.30 8.95 14.85
N ILE A 26 -1.33 9.12 13.93
CA ILE A 26 -0.19 8.22 13.78
C ILE A 26 0.97 8.71 14.66
N THR A 27 1.35 7.89 15.63
CA THR A 27 2.35 8.21 16.67
C THR A 27 3.70 7.53 16.43
N LYS A 28 3.75 6.49 15.58
CA LYS A 28 4.99 5.85 15.13
C LYS A 28 4.82 5.28 13.73
N ILE A 29 5.84 5.41 12.89
CA ILE A 29 5.92 4.85 11.54
C ILE A 29 7.19 4.00 11.46
N THR A 30 7.04 2.70 11.31
CA THR A 30 8.16 1.78 11.03
C THR A 30 8.19 1.49 9.54
N VAL A 31 9.16 2.07 8.84
CA VAL A 31 9.35 1.88 7.40
C VAL A 31 10.23 0.66 7.17
N LEU A 32 9.71 -0.33 6.45
CA LEU A 32 10.52 -1.44 5.94
C LEU A 32 10.96 -1.10 4.52
N SER A 33 12.27 -1.07 4.29
CA SER A 33 12.85 -0.74 3.00
C SER A 33 14.03 -1.66 2.67
N ARG A 34 14.32 -1.85 1.38
CA ARG A 34 15.50 -2.61 0.93
C ARG A 34 16.80 -1.81 1.00
N ARG A 35 16.70 -0.51 1.26
CA ARG A 35 17.81 0.46 1.26
C ARG A 35 17.43 1.68 2.08
N ALA A 36 18.43 2.47 2.46
CA ALA A 36 18.20 3.79 3.05
C ALA A 36 17.27 4.65 2.17
N LEU A 37 16.50 5.53 2.81
CA LEU A 37 15.61 6.44 2.09
C LEU A 37 16.44 7.40 1.24
N PRO A 38 16.17 7.53 -0.07
CA PRO A 38 16.90 8.44 -0.92
C PRO A 38 16.77 9.91 -0.48
N SER A 39 17.84 10.68 -0.63
CA SER A 39 17.88 12.11 -0.27
C SER A 39 16.96 13.00 -1.11
N TRP A 40 16.52 12.53 -2.29
CA TRP A 40 15.56 13.25 -3.13
C TRP A 40 14.12 13.18 -2.59
N MET A 41 13.84 12.27 -1.66
CA MET A 41 12.51 12.13 -1.07
C MET A 41 12.22 13.34 -0.18
N ASP A 42 11.34 14.21 -0.68
CA ASP A 42 10.80 15.33 0.10
C ASP A 42 9.72 14.83 1.07
N ILE A 43 10.12 14.57 2.31
CA ILE A 43 9.27 14.09 3.41
C ILE A 43 9.32 15.15 4.53
N PRO A 44 8.16 15.54 5.11
CA PRO A 44 8.14 16.46 6.25
C PRO A 44 9.00 15.93 7.41
N GLU A 45 9.76 16.83 8.04
CA GLU A 45 10.53 16.50 9.23
C GLU A 45 9.62 15.97 10.34
N ASN A 46 10.04 14.89 10.98
CA ASN A 46 9.28 14.24 12.04
C ASN A 46 10.17 13.35 12.92
N ASP A 47 9.74 13.15 14.16
CA ASP A 47 10.39 12.32 15.18
C ASP A 47 9.76 10.93 15.31
N LYS A 48 8.66 10.67 14.61
CA LYS A 48 7.88 9.43 14.70
C LYS A 48 8.30 8.34 13.71
N THR A 49 9.26 8.58 12.82
CA THR A 49 9.69 7.59 11.81
C THR A 49 10.94 6.83 12.22
N GLU A 50 10.87 5.51 12.12
CA GLU A 50 12.01 4.59 12.17
C GLU A 50 12.14 3.87 10.82
N VAL A 51 13.35 3.78 10.27
CA VAL A 51 13.62 3.05 9.01
C VAL A 51 14.43 1.80 9.30
N ILE A 52 13.88 0.65 8.94
CA ILE A 52 14.54 -0.65 9.05
C ILE A 52 14.90 -1.11 7.63
N VAL A 53 16.20 -1.29 7.41
CA VAL A 53 16.74 -1.75 6.13
C VAL A 53 16.86 -3.27 6.14
N LEU A 54 16.09 -3.92 5.27
CA LEU A 54 16.09 -5.36 5.08
C LEU A 54 16.81 -5.72 3.77
N LYS A 55 17.69 -6.71 3.79
CA LYS A 55 18.31 -7.19 2.53
C LYS A 55 17.29 -7.92 1.67
N ASP A 56 16.45 -8.72 2.31
CA ASP A 56 15.39 -9.50 1.68
C ASP A 56 14.14 -9.44 2.58
N PHE A 57 12.96 -9.44 1.96
CA PHE A 57 11.67 -9.49 2.66
C PHE A 57 11.23 -10.93 2.97
N LEU A 58 12.05 -11.93 2.60
CA LEU A 58 11.93 -13.32 3.03
C LEU A 58 12.89 -13.70 4.17
N ASP A 59 13.63 -12.74 4.71
CA ASP A 59 14.61 -12.96 5.76
C ASP A 59 14.57 -11.81 6.77
N TYR A 60 13.76 -11.99 7.82
CA TYR A 60 13.64 -11.04 8.91
C TYR A 60 14.60 -11.37 10.06
N PRO A 61 15.27 -10.38 10.67
CA PRO A 61 15.93 -10.57 11.96
C PRO A 61 14.97 -11.16 12.99
N SER A 62 15.46 -12.08 13.84
CA SER A 62 14.61 -12.88 14.72
C SER A 62 13.73 -12.07 15.70
N ASP A 63 14.16 -10.88 16.11
CA ASP A 63 13.39 -9.99 16.99
C ASP A 63 12.35 -9.15 16.24
N LEU A 64 12.48 -9.00 14.92
CA LEU A 64 11.72 -8.04 14.15
C LEU A 64 10.23 -8.40 14.04
N PRO A 65 9.83 -9.65 13.74
CA PRO A 65 8.39 -10.00 13.67
C PRO A 65 7.63 -9.64 14.95
N ALA A 66 8.19 -9.92 16.14
CA ALA A 66 7.57 -9.57 17.42
C ALA A 66 7.43 -8.06 17.62
N ARG A 67 8.41 -7.26 17.17
CA ARG A 67 8.33 -5.80 17.19
C ARG A 67 7.26 -5.27 16.23
N LEU A 68 7.15 -5.86 15.05
CA LEU A 68 6.17 -5.48 14.03
C LEU A 68 4.74 -5.89 14.44
N ALA A 69 4.59 -7.03 15.10
CA ALA A 69 3.33 -7.53 15.65
C ALA A 69 2.75 -6.63 16.76
N GLY A 70 3.57 -5.77 17.39
CA GLY A 70 3.13 -4.74 18.33
C GLY A 70 2.68 -3.42 17.68
N HIS A 71 2.51 -3.38 16.36
CA HIS A 71 1.90 -2.25 15.64
C HIS A 71 0.40 -2.49 15.44
N ASP A 72 -0.34 -1.43 15.17
CA ASP A 72 -1.80 -1.50 14.99
C ASP A 72 -2.19 -1.84 13.54
N ALA A 73 -1.34 -1.48 12.57
CA ALA A 73 -1.60 -1.74 11.16
C ALA A 73 -0.32 -1.78 10.32
N CYS A 74 -0.45 -2.36 9.12
CA CYS A 74 0.51 -2.27 8.04
C CYS A 74 -0.15 -1.76 6.76
N ILE A 75 0.48 -0.79 6.10
CA ILE A 75 0.19 -0.50 4.69
C ILE A 75 1.27 -1.12 3.83
N TRP A 76 0.88 -2.13 3.06
CA TRP A 76 1.75 -2.85 2.15
C TRP A 76 1.72 -2.21 0.76
N ALA A 77 2.53 -1.17 0.56
CA ALA A 77 2.70 -0.49 -0.72
C ALA A 77 3.96 -0.95 -1.49
N LEU A 78 4.55 -2.08 -1.08
CA LEU A 78 5.65 -2.70 -1.81
C LEU A 78 5.14 -3.28 -3.13
N GLY A 79 5.74 -2.82 -4.22
CA GLY A 79 5.45 -3.32 -5.56
C GLY A 79 6.34 -2.65 -6.61
N LYS A 80 6.41 -3.28 -7.79
CA LYS A 80 7.02 -2.70 -8.99
C LYS A 80 6.18 -3.03 -10.22
N SER A 81 6.46 -2.37 -11.34
CA SER A 81 5.84 -2.74 -12.62
C SER A 81 6.17 -4.20 -12.96
N SER A 82 5.18 -4.94 -13.47
CA SER A 82 5.38 -6.31 -13.97
C SER A 82 6.08 -6.33 -15.33
N VAL A 83 6.22 -5.17 -15.99
CA VAL A 83 6.87 -5.03 -17.29
C VAL A 83 8.34 -5.40 -17.17
N GLY A 84 8.80 -6.29 -18.04
CA GLY A 84 10.20 -6.74 -18.10
C GLY A 84 10.60 -7.75 -17.01
N LEU A 85 9.66 -8.23 -16.19
CA LEU A 85 9.93 -9.30 -15.23
C LEU A 85 9.42 -10.65 -15.72
N SER A 86 10.06 -11.71 -15.26
CA SER A 86 9.48 -13.06 -15.29
C SER A 86 8.25 -13.18 -14.37
N ASP A 87 7.50 -14.26 -14.53
CA ASP A 87 6.39 -14.60 -13.63
C ASP A 87 6.91 -14.87 -12.22
N GLU A 88 8.04 -15.56 -12.11
CA GLU A 88 8.68 -15.97 -10.86
C GLU A 88 9.16 -14.74 -10.07
N GLU A 89 9.87 -13.81 -10.72
CA GLU A 89 10.32 -12.58 -10.07
C GLU A 89 9.15 -11.70 -9.61
N TYR A 90 8.10 -11.60 -10.42
CA TYR A 90 6.93 -10.82 -10.05
C TYR A 90 6.12 -11.47 -8.91
N THR A 91 6.03 -12.81 -8.92
CA THR A 91 5.43 -13.62 -7.85
C THR A 91 6.20 -13.44 -6.56
N ARG A 92 7.54 -13.56 -6.59
CA ARG A 92 8.39 -13.35 -5.40
C ARG A 92 8.12 -12.01 -4.72
N ILE A 93 8.09 -10.94 -5.51
CA ILE A 93 7.96 -9.58 -4.99
C ILE A 93 6.54 -9.28 -4.50
N THR A 94 5.53 -9.81 -5.19
CA THR A 94 4.13 -9.44 -4.95
C THR A 94 3.43 -10.40 -4.01
N TYR A 95 3.65 -11.70 -4.16
CA TYR A 95 3.03 -12.76 -3.38
C TYR A 95 3.93 -13.19 -2.22
N ASP A 96 5.14 -13.72 -2.51
CA ASP A 96 5.97 -14.34 -1.47
C ASP A 96 6.34 -13.35 -0.37
N TYR A 97 6.78 -12.14 -0.72
CA TYR A 97 7.13 -11.11 0.27
C TYR A 97 5.94 -10.71 1.13
N THR A 98 4.74 -10.64 0.53
CA THR A 98 3.50 -10.25 1.23
C THR A 98 3.09 -11.35 2.20
N MET A 99 3.03 -12.60 1.73
CA MET A 99 2.58 -13.72 2.55
C MET A 99 3.60 -14.06 3.64
N HIS A 100 4.90 -14.01 3.33
CA HIS A 100 5.93 -14.24 4.35
C HIS A 100 5.90 -13.20 5.48
N PHE A 101 5.58 -11.94 5.17
CA PHE A 101 5.33 -10.92 6.19
C PHE A 101 4.12 -11.27 7.07
N VAL A 102 3.00 -11.65 6.44
CA VAL A 102 1.77 -12.02 7.15
C VAL A 102 2.00 -13.23 8.05
N ASP A 103 2.63 -14.28 7.53
CA ASP A 103 2.96 -15.51 8.26
C ASP A 103 3.86 -15.20 9.47
N SER A 104 4.90 -14.37 9.25
CA SER A 104 5.81 -13.94 10.33
C SER A 104 5.07 -13.18 11.44
N LEU A 105 4.07 -12.36 11.11
CA LEU A 105 3.26 -11.66 12.11
C LEU A 105 2.32 -12.62 12.86
N GLN A 106 1.75 -13.61 12.18
CA GLN A 106 0.90 -14.62 12.81
C GLN A 106 1.70 -15.48 13.80
N GLU A 107 2.90 -15.92 13.41
CA GLU A 107 3.80 -16.70 14.26
C GLU A 107 4.26 -15.92 15.49
N ALA A 108 4.56 -14.63 15.32
CA ALA A 108 4.95 -13.75 16.42
C ALA A 108 3.81 -13.44 17.40
N GLY A 109 2.56 -13.67 16.97
CA GLY A 109 1.34 -13.32 17.70
C GLY A 109 1.09 -11.81 17.66
N THR A 110 0.16 -11.37 16.81
CA THR A 110 -0.30 -9.98 16.83
C THR A 110 -0.98 -9.71 18.17
N LYS A 111 -0.26 -8.98 19.03
CA LYS A 111 -0.72 -8.65 20.37
C LYS A 111 -1.84 -7.67 20.26
N ASP A 112 -3.00 -8.11 20.67
CA ASP A 112 -4.11 -7.23 20.87
C ASP A 112 -4.27 -6.99 22.38
N GLU A 113 -3.76 -5.86 22.84
CA GLU A 113 -4.00 -5.37 24.21
C GLU A 113 -5.39 -4.73 24.35
N THR A 114 -6.15 -4.60 23.24
CA THR A 114 -7.37 -3.76 23.11
C THR A 114 -8.66 -4.48 22.68
N GLY A 115 -8.61 -5.71 22.20
CA GLY A 115 -9.72 -6.40 21.50
C GLY A 115 -9.71 -6.32 19.96
N GLU A 116 -8.81 -5.53 19.35
CA GLU A 116 -8.82 -5.18 17.93
C GLU A 116 -7.82 -5.97 17.05
N PRO A 117 -8.23 -6.39 15.83
CA PRO A 117 -7.35 -7.10 14.91
C PRO A 117 -6.30 -6.18 14.27
N PHE A 118 -5.14 -6.74 13.97
CA PHE A 118 -4.09 -6.07 13.20
C PHE A 118 -4.59 -5.76 11.79
N ARG A 119 -4.61 -4.48 11.40
CA ARG A 119 -5.13 -4.07 10.09
C ARG A 119 -4.06 -4.17 9.01
N PHE A 120 -4.30 -4.95 7.95
CA PHE A 120 -3.36 -5.09 6.85
C PHE A 120 -3.94 -4.54 5.56
N VAL A 121 -3.44 -3.38 5.10
CA VAL A 121 -3.90 -2.72 3.87
C VAL A 121 -2.97 -3.07 2.71
N PHE A 122 -3.43 -3.90 1.78
CA PHE A 122 -2.67 -4.30 0.60
C PHE A 122 -2.94 -3.37 -0.60
N VAL A 123 -1.87 -2.76 -1.14
CA VAL A 123 -1.97 -1.93 -2.35
C VAL A 123 -1.90 -2.81 -3.60
N SER A 124 -3.07 -3.21 -4.08
CA SER A 124 -3.23 -3.99 -5.30
C SER A 124 -3.29 -3.10 -6.55
N GLY A 125 -4.25 -3.32 -7.43
CA GLY A 125 -4.62 -2.38 -8.49
C GLY A 125 -5.83 -2.87 -9.29
N GLU A 126 -6.43 -1.93 -9.99
CA GLU A 126 -7.64 -2.15 -10.77
C GLU A 126 -7.40 -3.23 -11.83
N GLY A 127 -8.38 -4.13 -11.97
CA GLY A 127 -8.27 -5.29 -12.86
C GLY A 127 -7.49 -6.50 -12.30
N ALA A 128 -7.08 -6.50 -11.03
CA ALA A 128 -6.62 -7.73 -10.36
C ALA A 128 -7.70 -8.83 -10.43
N ASP A 129 -7.26 -10.06 -10.74
CA ASP A 129 -8.12 -11.20 -11.03
C ASP A 129 -7.86 -12.37 -10.05
N PRO A 130 -8.68 -12.48 -8.99
CA PRO A 130 -8.57 -13.56 -8.00
C PRO A 130 -8.89 -14.96 -8.56
N SER A 131 -9.47 -15.06 -9.76
CA SER A 131 -9.78 -16.36 -10.37
C SER A 131 -8.54 -17.09 -10.88
N GLY A 132 -7.42 -16.38 -11.04
CA GLY A 132 -6.17 -16.94 -11.56
C GLY A 132 -6.16 -17.16 -13.07
N LYS A 133 -7.22 -16.77 -13.81
CA LYS A 133 -7.41 -17.08 -15.23
C LYS A 133 -6.91 -15.98 -16.17
N SER A 134 -6.61 -14.79 -15.66
CA SER A 134 -6.12 -13.68 -16.48
C SER A 134 -4.76 -13.99 -17.14
N ASN A 135 -4.69 -13.70 -18.43
CA ASN A 135 -3.44 -13.73 -19.20
C ASN A 135 -2.53 -12.52 -18.87
N VAL A 136 -3.04 -11.53 -18.14
CA VAL A 136 -2.26 -10.37 -17.69
C VAL A 136 -1.56 -10.73 -16.38
N LYS A 137 -0.23 -10.89 -16.44
CA LYS A 137 0.66 -11.26 -15.30
C LYS A 137 0.34 -10.50 -14.02
N PHE A 138 0.27 -9.17 -14.09
CA PHE A 138 -0.06 -8.30 -12.97
C PHE A 138 -1.41 -8.71 -12.34
N ALA A 139 -2.45 -8.83 -13.17
CA ALA A 139 -3.80 -9.09 -12.71
C ALA A 139 -3.89 -10.43 -11.98
N ARG A 140 -3.30 -11.48 -12.57
CA ARG A 140 -3.28 -12.83 -12.01
C ARG A 140 -2.52 -12.90 -10.69
N ILE A 141 -1.30 -12.38 -10.62
CA ILE A 141 -0.45 -12.51 -9.42
C ILE A 141 -0.96 -11.61 -8.28
N LYS A 142 -1.42 -10.38 -8.59
CA LYS A 142 -2.07 -9.53 -7.60
C LYS A 142 -3.36 -10.16 -7.09
N GLY A 143 -4.22 -10.67 -7.97
CA GLY A 143 -5.45 -11.34 -7.58
C GLY A 143 -5.22 -12.60 -6.74
N MET A 144 -4.19 -13.39 -7.06
CA MET A 144 -3.76 -14.52 -6.23
C MET A 144 -3.34 -14.08 -4.82
N THR A 145 -2.63 -12.95 -4.72
CA THR A 145 -2.22 -12.37 -3.42
C THR A 145 -3.43 -11.90 -2.63
N GLU A 146 -4.37 -11.20 -3.26
CA GLU A 146 -5.62 -10.77 -2.62
C GLU A 146 -6.43 -11.95 -2.10
N LYS A 147 -6.56 -13.02 -2.90
CA LYS A 147 -7.24 -14.24 -2.49
C LYS A 147 -6.59 -14.85 -1.24
N ALA A 148 -5.26 -14.98 -1.22
CA ALA A 148 -4.55 -15.52 -0.08
C ALA A 148 -4.72 -14.66 1.20
N LEU A 149 -4.77 -13.34 1.06
CA LEU A 149 -5.04 -12.43 2.18
C LEU A 149 -6.48 -12.54 2.72
N PHE A 150 -7.46 -12.80 1.85
CA PHE A 150 -8.85 -13.01 2.28
C PHE A 150 -9.11 -14.41 2.82
N ASP A 151 -8.30 -15.39 2.43
CA ASP A 151 -8.39 -16.78 2.87
C ASP A 151 -7.57 -17.06 4.15
N LEU A 152 -7.04 -16.03 4.81
CA LEU A 152 -6.38 -16.19 6.12
C LEU A 152 -7.33 -16.90 7.11
N SER A 153 -6.76 -17.76 7.95
CA SER A 153 -7.53 -18.57 8.91
C SER A 153 -8.46 -17.69 9.76
N PRO A 154 -9.67 -18.17 10.15
CA PRO A 154 -10.52 -17.49 11.12
C PRO A 154 -9.84 -17.23 12.47
N SER A 155 -8.79 -18.00 12.81
CA SER A 155 -7.95 -17.79 14.00
C SER A 155 -6.89 -16.70 13.82
N SER A 156 -6.75 -16.15 12.61
CA SER A 156 -5.85 -15.04 12.32
C SER A 156 -6.38 -13.77 12.96
N ASN A 157 -5.56 -13.12 13.77
CA ASN A 157 -5.86 -11.79 14.30
C ASN A 157 -5.43 -10.67 13.33
N ILE A 158 -5.41 -10.96 12.03
CA ILE A 158 -5.10 -9.99 10.95
C ILE A 158 -6.38 -9.76 10.13
N ASN A 159 -6.82 -8.51 10.09
CA ASN A 159 -7.90 -8.08 9.21
C ASN A 159 -7.31 -7.44 7.95
N ALA A 160 -7.28 -8.20 6.86
CA ALA A 160 -6.77 -7.74 5.58
C ALA A 160 -7.83 -6.98 4.78
N SER A 161 -7.45 -5.80 4.28
CA SER A 161 -8.19 -5.04 3.28
C SER A 161 -7.33 -4.77 2.06
N VAL A 162 -7.97 -4.66 0.91
CA VAL A 162 -7.32 -4.50 -0.39
C VAL A 162 -7.83 -3.24 -1.05
N MET A 163 -6.91 -2.38 -1.45
CA MET A 163 -7.22 -1.26 -2.35
C MET A 163 -6.76 -1.57 -3.77
N ARG A 164 -7.63 -1.32 -4.75
CA ARG A 164 -7.36 -1.50 -6.18
C ARG A 164 -7.35 -0.14 -6.89
N PRO A 165 -6.29 0.65 -6.75
CA PRO A 165 -6.18 1.91 -7.49
C PRO A 165 -6.11 1.66 -8.99
N GLY A 166 -6.68 2.59 -9.76
CA GLY A 166 -6.50 2.67 -11.20
C GLY A 166 -5.12 3.21 -11.55
N TYR A 167 -5.03 3.87 -12.70
CA TYR A 167 -3.81 4.55 -13.11
C TYR A 167 -3.51 5.74 -12.18
N PHE A 168 -2.29 5.78 -11.65
CA PHE A 168 -1.78 6.90 -10.85
C PHE A 168 -0.30 7.13 -11.17
N PHE A 169 0.18 8.33 -10.89
CA PHE A 169 1.59 8.72 -11.00
C PHE A 169 1.90 9.86 -10.03
N PRO A 170 3.17 10.11 -9.67
CA PRO A 170 3.51 11.16 -8.72
C PRO A 170 3.12 12.54 -9.26
N SER A 171 2.53 13.39 -8.42
CA SER A 171 2.16 14.76 -8.79
C SER A 171 3.37 15.69 -8.84
N LYS A 172 4.26 15.59 -7.84
CA LYS A 172 5.51 16.36 -7.76
C LYS A 172 6.46 16.01 -8.91
N ALA A 173 7.11 17.03 -9.48
CA ALA A 173 8.05 16.85 -10.58
C ALA A 173 9.31 16.08 -10.15
N SER A 174 9.86 16.41 -8.98
CA SER A 174 11.02 15.72 -8.38
C SER A 174 10.77 14.22 -8.21
N ASP A 175 9.60 13.84 -7.70
CA ASP A 175 9.23 12.43 -7.56
C ASP A 175 9.12 11.75 -8.93
N ARG A 176 8.51 12.40 -9.93
CA ARG A 176 8.41 11.85 -11.30
C ARG A 176 9.78 11.62 -11.91
N GLU A 177 10.71 12.56 -11.72
CA GLU A 177 12.06 12.47 -12.28
C GLU A 177 12.85 11.29 -11.70
N ASN A 178 12.69 11.03 -10.39
CA ASN A 178 13.42 9.99 -9.67
C ASN A 178 12.74 8.60 -9.70
N ILE A 179 11.41 8.53 -9.81
CA ILE A 179 10.64 7.28 -9.73
C ILE A 179 10.27 6.74 -11.12
N ARG A 180 9.95 7.61 -12.08
CA ARG A 180 9.45 7.22 -13.41
C ARG A 180 10.56 7.28 -14.45
N SER A 181 10.64 6.27 -15.32
CA SER A 181 11.49 6.32 -16.52
C SER A 181 11.03 7.45 -17.44
N GLN A 182 11.92 7.91 -18.34
CA GLN A 182 11.58 8.95 -19.31
C GLN A 182 10.36 8.57 -20.16
N THR A 183 10.28 7.31 -20.61
CA THR A 183 9.14 6.76 -21.36
C THR A 183 7.83 6.78 -20.55
N ALA A 184 7.88 6.41 -19.27
CA ALA A 184 6.72 6.45 -18.40
C ALA A 184 6.23 7.88 -18.16
N ARG A 185 7.15 8.86 -18.02
CA ARG A 185 6.79 10.28 -17.88
C ARG A 185 6.09 10.83 -19.13
N SER A 186 6.58 10.46 -20.33
CA SER A 186 5.91 10.83 -21.58
C SER A 186 4.52 10.21 -21.69
N MET A 187 4.39 8.94 -21.29
CA MET A 187 3.09 8.26 -21.22
C MET A 187 2.14 8.93 -20.22
N ASP A 188 2.63 9.30 -19.03
CA ASP A 188 1.85 10.02 -18.02
C ASP A 188 1.28 11.32 -18.61
N CYS A 189 2.10 12.10 -19.32
CA CYS A 189 1.66 13.34 -19.97
C CYS A 189 0.57 13.10 -21.03
N LEU A 190 0.74 12.09 -21.88
CA LEU A 190 -0.22 11.75 -22.93
C LEU A 190 -1.54 11.21 -22.38
N MET A 191 -1.47 10.34 -21.37
CA MET A 191 -2.64 9.65 -20.82
C MET A 191 -3.43 10.51 -19.84
N THR A 192 -2.80 11.50 -19.20
CA THR A 192 -3.46 12.38 -18.22
C THR A 192 -4.76 13.01 -18.71
N PRO A 193 -4.84 13.71 -19.87
CA PRO A 193 -6.08 14.32 -20.32
C PRO A 193 -7.17 13.27 -20.54
N ILE A 194 -6.86 12.17 -21.25
CA ILE A 194 -7.80 11.07 -21.54
C ILE A 194 -8.35 10.46 -20.24
N MET A 195 -7.47 10.18 -19.29
CA MET A 195 -7.82 9.56 -18.00
C MET A 195 -8.68 10.49 -17.13
N LYS A 196 -8.49 11.82 -17.24
CA LYS A 196 -9.27 12.80 -16.48
C LYS A 196 -10.65 13.08 -17.07
N THR A 197 -10.80 13.08 -18.40
CA THR A 197 -12.07 13.46 -19.06
C THR A 197 -12.90 12.29 -19.54
N ILE A 198 -12.28 11.19 -20.00
CA ILE A 198 -13.00 10.10 -20.68
C ILE A 198 -13.18 8.89 -19.76
N LEU A 199 -12.16 8.52 -18.97
CA LEU A 199 -12.18 7.36 -18.08
C LEU A 199 -11.84 7.72 -16.63
N PRO A 200 -12.62 8.60 -15.97
CA PRO A 200 -12.30 9.08 -14.62
C PRO A 200 -12.30 7.95 -13.57
N SER A 201 -13.05 6.86 -13.81
CA SER A 201 -13.06 5.65 -12.98
C SER A 201 -11.78 4.83 -13.08
N MET A 202 -10.93 5.07 -14.08
CA MET A 202 -9.65 4.39 -14.29
C MET A 202 -8.46 5.21 -13.77
N TYR A 203 -8.68 6.41 -13.23
CA TYR A 203 -7.65 7.28 -12.67
C TYR A 203 -7.80 7.40 -11.16
N THR A 204 -6.70 7.31 -10.43
CA THR A 204 -6.65 7.58 -9.00
C THR A 204 -5.72 8.76 -8.75
N PRO A 205 -6.23 9.92 -8.30
CA PRO A 205 -5.36 11.00 -7.82
C PRO A 205 -4.44 10.47 -6.72
N ILE A 206 -3.15 10.76 -6.81
CA ILE A 206 -2.17 10.17 -5.89
C ILE A 206 -2.39 10.65 -4.45
N GLU A 207 -2.88 11.87 -4.28
CA GLU A 207 -3.25 12.45 -3.00
C GLU A 207 -4.43 11.70 -2.36
N ASP A 208 -5.46 11.38 -3.15
CA ASP A 208 -6.61 10.58 -2.71
C ASP A 208 -6.17 9.16 -2.35
N LEU A 209 -5.27 8.56 -3.13
CA LEU A 209 -4.69 7.24 -2.85
C LEU A 209 -3.98 7.24 -1.49
N GLY A 210 -3.11 8.23 -1.27
CA GLY A 210 -2.35 8.37 -0.02
C GLY A 210 -3.25 8.53 1.20
N LEU A 211 -4.23 9.43 1.11
CA LEU A 211 -5.21 9.66 2.16
C LEU A 211 -6.03 8.41 2.44
N PHE A 212 -6.56 7.78 1.39
CA PHE A 212 -7.37 6.57 1.52
C PHE A 212 -6.61 5.44 2.25
N ALA A 213 -5.36 5.19 1.89
CA ALA A 213 -4.56 4.15 2.52
C ALA A 213 -4.36 4.39 4.03
N VAL A 214 -4.13 5.64 4.44
CA VAL A 214 -3.98 6.03 5.85
C VAL A 214 -5.30 5.88 6.60
N GLU A 215 -6.41 6.36 6.04
CA GLU A 215 -7.75 6.22 6.64
C GLU A 215 -8.17 4.74 6.78
N ALA A 216 -7.89 3.92 5.76
CA ALA A 216 -8.13 2.48 5.81
C ALA A 216 -7.30 1.80 6.91
N ALA A 217 -6.02 2.18 7.07
CA ALA A 217 -5.16 1.65 8.13
C ALA A 217 -5.62 2.07 9.54
N LYS A 218 -6.24 3.23 9.67
CA LYS A 218 -6.91 3.68 10.91
C LYS A 218 -8.20 2.91 11.22
N GLY A 219 -8.70 2.10 10.29
CA GLY A 219 -9.92 1.31 10.46
C GLY A 219 -11.20 2.07 10.10
N ARG A 220 -11.13 3.19 9.38
CA ARG A 220 -12.31 4.02 9.05
C ARG A 220 -13.40 3.27 8.28
N TRP A 221 -13.02 2.26 7.50
CA TRP A 221 -13.93 1.42 6.71
C TRP A 221 -13.69 -0.06 7.01
N SER A 222 -13.62 -0.42 8.29
CA SER A 222 -13.34 -1.81 8.74
C SER A 222 -14.35 -2.85 8.26
N ASP A 223 -15.56 -2.42 7.90
CA ASP A 223 -16.65 -3.29 7.46
C ASP A 223 -16.49 -3.78 6.01
N GLU A 224 -15.65 -3.10 5.22
CA GLU A 224 -15.37 -3.44 3.83
C GLU A 224 -13.92 -3.93 3.68
N LYS A 225 -13.73 -5.02 2.93
CA LYS A 225 -12.39 -5.61 2.70
C LYS A 225 -11.81 -5.31 1.33
N LEU A 226 -12.62 -4.89 0.35
CA LEU A 226 -12.18 -4.67 -1.02
C LEU A 226 -12.65 -3.32 -1.53
N PHE A 227 -11.70 -2.52 -2.00
CA PHE A 227 -11.94 -1.16 -2.45
C PHE A 227 -11.45 -0.96 -3.89
N PRO A 228 -12.33 -1.20 -4.89
CA PRO A 228 -12.10 -0.78 -6.27
C PRO A 228 -11.90 0.74 -6.37
N ASN A 229 -11.29 1.21 -7.45
CA ASN A 229 -10.98 2.64 -7.58
C ASN A 229 -12.22 3.53 -7.47
N SER A 230 -13.34 3.11 -8.07
CA SER A 230 -14.62 3.82 -7.97
C SER A 230 -15.07 3.98 -6.52
N ARG A 231 -15.01 2.90 -5.73
CA ARG A 231 -15.41 2.89 -4.32
C ARG A 231 -14.51 3.77 -3.46
N MET A 232 -13.19 3.70 -3.64
CA MET A 232 -12.26 4.58 -2.92
C MET A 232 -12.56 6.06 -3.14
N ARG A 233 -12.82 6.44 -4.39
CA ARG A 233 -13.14 7.82 -4.77
C ARG A 233 -14.46 8.30 -4.17
N GLU A 234 -15.46 7.42 -4.14
CA GLU A 234 -16.74 7.70 -3.49
C GLU A 234 -16.55 7.98 -1.99
N LEU A 235 -15.82 7.11 -1.29
CA LEU A 235 -15.56 7.22 0.15
C LEU A 235 -14.78 8.49 0.52
N ILE A 236 -13.75 8.84 -0.27
CA ILE A 236 -12.99 10.09 -0.06
C ILE A 236 -13.86 11.33 -0.31
N LYS A 237 -14.68 11.32 -1.36
CA LYS A 237 -15.60 12.43 -1.64
C LYS A 237 -16.62 12.61 -0.52
N ALA A 238 -17.15 11.51 0.01
CA ALA A 238 -18.06 11.54 1.15
C ALA A 238 -17.38 12.11 2.41
N SER A 239 -16.14 11.68 2.72
CA SER A 239 -15.36 12.21 3.86
C SER A 239 -15.21 13.73 3.81
N ARG A 240 -14.77 14.27 2.67
CA ARG A 240 -14.56 15.72 2.49
C ARG A 240 -15.84 16.52 2.61
N THR A 241 -16.97 15.94 2.23
CA THR A 241 -18.27 16.62 2.32
C THR A 241 -18.70 16.76 3.77
N LEU A 242 -18.45 15.74 4.59
CA LEU A 242 -18.76 15.75 6.03
C LEU A 242 -17.86 16.74 6.79
N GLU A 243 -16.56 16.80 6.47
CA GLU A 243 -15.61 17.74 7.08
C GLU A 243 -15.96 19.21 6.77
N ASN A 244 -16.47 19.51 5.58
CA ASN A 244 -16.87 20.87 5.20
C ASN A 244 -18.22 21.32 5.80
N GLN A 245 -18.95 20.42 6.47
CA GLN A 245 -20.23 20.71 7.13
C GLN A 245 -20.10 20.93 8.64
N GLN A 246 -18.89 20.72 9.20
CA GLN A 246 -18.56 20.93 10.61
C GLN A 246 -17.75 22.23 10.79
#